data_AF-A0AAF0QK65-F1
#
_entry.id   AF-A0AAF0QK65-F1
#
_cell.length_a   1.000
_cell.length_b   1.000
_cell.length_c   1.000
_cell.angle_alpha   90.00
_cell.angle_beta   90.00
_cell.angle_gamma   90.00
#
_symmetry.space_group_name_H-M   'P 1'
#
loop_
_entity.id
_entity.type
_entity.pdbx_description
1 polymer ?
#
loop_
_entity_poly.entity_id
_entity_poly.type
_entity_poly.pdbx_seq_one_letter_code
_entity_poly.pdbx_strand_id
1 'polypeptide(L)'
;MAISTRSIFVATIVICSFLALCDGEILFSTLKKALEVKAEHKAGVLMAGEDILTFKWSLNTTLSAGADSGYKSVKLQLCYAPISQKDRAWRKTEDHLKKDKTCQFKIVTVPYKSSNNNYTWTIKRDIPTATYFVRAYVLNANGQEIGYGQNTDDKKVDNLFSIQAISGRHVTLDICSIVFSAFSVVALFAFFYMEKRKAKAAIVFSFFGIIITYAALFSSLQQTLLINSSPSQGQVLQAGEAQVTITWSLNNSYPTGTDSNYRTVNVKLCYAPVSQLDRGWRKSNNNLKKDKTCQINLVTMPYKPSNNNFTWTIHKDVPTATYFIRAYVYDSTDEVVAYGQTTDAHKKTNLFKITAITGRHITIDVCAACFSVFSIISLVGFYFVEKRKAVKISQRK
;
A
#
# COMPACT_ATOMS: atom_id res chain seq x y z
N MET A 1 37.49 30.43 -38.00
CA MET A 1 36.52 29.53 -37.34
C MET A 1 35.42 30.43 -36.77
N ALA A 2 34.34 30.64 -37.53
CA ALA A 2 33.29 31.58 -37.15
C ALA A 2 32.32 30.91 -36.17
N ILE A 3 32.35 31.35 -34.90
CA ILE A 3 31.40 30.89 -33.88
C ILE A 3 30.05 31.53 -34.21
N SER A 4 29.07 30.69 -34.55
CA SER A 4 27.72 31.12 -34.92
C SER A 4 27.05 31.86 -33.76
N THR A 5 26.46 33.02 -34.05
CA THR A 5 25.73 33.88 -33.10
C THR A 5 24.58 33.14 -32.40
N ARG A 6 24.03 32.08 -33.03
CA ARG A 6 23.06 31.17 -32.41
C ARG A 6 23.66 30.33 -31.30
N SER A 7 24.91 29.91 -31.42
CA SER A 7 25.60 29.11 -30.41
C SER A 7 25.89 29.93 -29.15
N ILE A 8 26.17 31.23 -29.29
CA ILE A 8 26.36 32.14 -28.16
C ILE A 8 25.02 32.38 -27.44
N PHE A 9 23.94 32.64 -28.19
CA PHE A 9 22.62 32.88 -27.59
C PHE A 9 22.08 31.67 -26.83
N VAL A 10 22.25 30.46 -27.38
CA VAL A 10 21.88 29.21 -26.71
C VAL A 10 22.76 28.96 -25.48
N ALA A 11 24.08 29.20 -25.56
CA ALA A 11 24.96 29.07 -24.40
C ALA A 11 24.61 30.06 -23.27
N THR A 12 24.19 31.29 -23.61
CA THR A 12 23.80 32.30 -22.60
C THR A 12 22.47 31.92 -21.93
N ILE A 13 21.50 31.39 -22.68
CA ILE A 13 20.23 30.89 -22.13
C ILE A 13 20.45 29.67 -21.22
N VAL A 14 21.35 28.75 -21.61
CA VAL A 14 21.71 27.57 -20.79
C VAL A 14 22.45 27.99 -19.51
N ILE A 15 23.37 28.97 -19.57
CA ILE A 15 24.08 29.47 -18.39
C ILE A 15 23.15 30.26 -17.45
N CYS A 16 22.22 31.06 -17.99
CA CYS A 16 21.22 31.77 -17.17
C CYS A 16 20.19 30.84 -16.52
N SER A 17 19.94 29.65 -17.08
CA SER A 17 19.04 28.66 -16.49
C SER A 17 19.68 27.83 -15.36
N PHE A 18 21.02 27.86 -15.22
CA PHE A 18 21.73 27.28 -14.07
C PHE A 18 21.89 28.25 -12.88
N LEU A 19 21.54 29.53 -13.01
CA LEU A 19 21.59 30.52 -11.92
C LEU A 19 20.30 30.60 -11.10
N ALA A 20 19.29 29.79 -11.42
CA ALA A 20 18.08 29.70 -10.60
C ALA A 20 18.30 28.73 -9.43
N LEU A 21 18.21 29.28 -8.21
CA LEU A 21 18.12 28.64 -6.88
C LEU A 21 19.43 28.48 -6.09
N CYS A 22 20.11 29.60 -5.81
CA CYS A 22 20.78 29.74 -4.52
C CYS A 22 19.75 30.10 -3.44
N ASP A 23 18.92 29.15 -3.02
CA ASP A 23 18.13 29.30 -1.80
C ASP A 23 19.10 29.35 -0.61
N GLY A 24 19.26 30.53 0.00
CA GLY A 24 20.14 30.75 1.15
C GLY A 24 20.01 29.63 2.18
N GLU A 25 21.15 29.01 2.51
CA GLU A 25 21.19 27.92 3.48
C GLU A 25 21.00 28.47 4.89
N ILE A 26 19.98 28.00 5.60
CA ILE A 26 19.68 28.43 6.98
C ILE A 26 20.31 27.42 7.95
N LEU A 27 21.12 27.95 8.87
CA LEU A 27 21.72 27.22 9.99
C LEU A 27 20.80 27.33 11.21
N PHE A 28 20.74 26.29 12.03
CA PHE A 28 19.94 26.30 13.27
C PHE A 28 20.58 27.21 14.31
N SER A 29 21.91 27.22 14.37
CA SER A 29 22.72 28.09 15.24
C SER A 29 22.45 29.59 15.03
N THR A 30 21.96 30.01 13.87
CA THR A 30 21.63 31.42 13.59
C THR A 30 20.21 31.79 14.00
N LEU A 31 19.36 30.81 14.34
CA LEU A 31 17.99 31.07 14.79
C LEU A 31 17.96 31.51 16.25
N LYS A 32 17.13 32.52 16.54
CA LYS A 32 16.89 32.97 17.91
C LYS A 32 15.77 32.17 18.57
N LYS A 33 15.89 31.92 19.88
CA LYS A 33 14.84 31.29 20.71
C LYS A 33 13.70 32.28 20.94
N ALA A 34 12.80 32.35 19.96
CA ALA A 34 11.72 33.32 19.85
C ALA A 34 10.43 32.92 20.57
N LEU A 35 10.18 31.63 20.75
CA LEU A 35 8.92 31.13 21.31
C LEU A 35 9.16 30.30 22.57
N GLU A 36 8.26 30.44 23.52
CA GLU A 36 8.06 29.46 24.61
C GLU A 36 7.01 28.44 24.14
N VAL A 37 7.33 27.15 24.22
CA VAL A 37 6.47 26.06 23.73
C VAL A 37 6.19 25.11 24.87
N LYS A 38 4.93 24.69 25.03
CA LYS A 38 4.50 23.69 25.99
C LYS A 38 3.72 22.59 25.28
N ALA A 39 3.92 21.35 25.68
CA ALA A 39 3.19 20.19 25.19
C ALA A 39 2.48 19.51 26.37
N GLU A 40 1.16 19.43 26.29
CA GLU A 40 0.30 18.77 27.27
C GLU A 40 -0.17 17.44 26.70
N HIS A 41 -0.04 16.38 27.48
CA HIS A 41 -0.42 15.02 27.11
C HIS A 41 -0.79 14.22 28.36
N LYS A 42 -1.47 13.08 28.16
CA LYS A 42 -1.75 12.15 29.27
C LYS A 42 -0.44 11.58 29.84
N ALA A 43 -0.46 11.16 31.10
CA ALA A 43 0.66 10.45 31.70
C ALA A 43 0.87 9.08 31.03
N GLY A 44 2.13 8.65 30.92
CA GLY A 44 2.51 7.37 30.32
C GLY A 44 2.92 7.45 28.84
N VAL A 45 2.92 6.28 28.18
CA VAL A 45 3.30 6.15 26.77
C VAL A 45 2.10 6.47 25.88
N LEU A 46 2.32 7.25 24.82
CA LEU A 46 1.28 7.68 23.89
C LEU A 46 1.21 6.74 22.67
N MET A 47 0.01 6.37 22.26
CA MET A 47 -0.28 5.49 21.14
C MET A 47 -0.54 6.29 19.86
N ALA A 48 0.24 6.00 18.82
CA ALA A 48 0.00 6.57 17.50
C ALA A 48 -1.40 6.19 16.98
N GLY A 49 -2.10 7.11 16.34
CA GLY A 49 -3.43 6.90 15.76
C GLY A 49 -4.61 6.95 16.73
N GLU A 50 -4.36 7.12 18.02
CA GLU A 50 -5.37 7.13 19.09
C GLU A 50 -5.20 8.35 20.00
N ASP A 51 -3.99 8.54 20.53
CA ASP A 51 -3.74 9.57 21.54
C ASP A 51 -3.60 10.98 20.94
N ILE A 52 -3.90 11.96 21.78
CA ILE A 52 -3.97 13.38 21.43
C ILE A 52 -2.97 14.17 22.28
N LEU A 53 -2.23 15.07 21.65
CA LEU A 53 -1.41 16.09 22.31
C LEU A 53 -1.99 17.48 22.11
N THR A 54 -1.83 18.33 23.12
CA THR A 54 -2.17 19.75 23.01
C THR A 54 -0.90 20.59 23.12
N PHE A 55 -0.62 21.39 22.09
CA PHE A 55 0.52 22.29 22.05
C PHE A 55 0.08 23.72 22.33
N LYS A 56 0.83 24.41 23.18
CA LYS A 56 0.66 25.84 23.48
C LYS A 56 1.95 26.58 23.19
N TRP A 57 1.87 27.77 22.63
CA TRP A 57 3.06 28.60 22.43
C TRP A 57 2.76 30.10 22.53
N SER A 58 3.76 30.84 22.97
CA SER A 58 3.72 32.30 23.12
C SER A 58 5.07 32.91 22.78
N LEU A 59 5.09 34.22 22.51
CA LEU A 59 6.32 34.97 22.37
C LEU A 59 7.16 34.84 23.65
N ASN A 60 8.46 34.61 23.50
CA ASN A 60 9.38 34.52 24.62
C ASN A 60 9.45 35.87 25.34
N THR A 61 9.18 35.86 26.64
CA THR A 61 9.07 37.06 27.50
C THR A 61 10.38 37.83 27.66
N THR A 62 11.51 37.20 27.31
CA THR A 62 12.84 37.83 27.30
C THR A 62 13.13 38.72 26.08
N LEU A 63 12.24 38.72 25.08
CA LEU A 63 12.37 39.57 23.89
C LEU A 63 11.71 40.93 24.09
N SER A 64 12.26 41.97 23.46
CA SER A 64 11.68 43.32 23.47
C SER A 64 10.33 43.36 22.75
N ALA A 65 9.43 44.25 23.19
CA ALA A 65 8.15 44.48 22.53
C ALA A 65 8.35 44.85 21.05
N GLY A 66 7.62 44.19 20.14
CA GLY A 66 7.71 44.39 18.69
C GLY A 66 8.77 43.54 17.95
N ALA A 67 9.50 42.68 18.66
CA ALA A 67 10.46 41.74 18.07
C ALA A 67 9.82 40.71 17.11
N ASP A 68 8.49 40.57 17.16
CA ASP A 68 7.66 39.67 16.36
C ASP A 68 7.08 40.32 15.09
N SER A 69 7.44 41.57 14.77
CA SER A 69 6.98 42.29 13.58
C SER A 69 7.19 41.54 12.26
N GLY A 70 8.26 40.73 12.18
CA GLY A 70 8.57 39.88 11.03
C GLY A 70 7.83 38.53 11.00
N TYR A 71 7.07 38.17 12.04
CA TYR A 71 6.53 36.83 12.23
C TYR A 71 5.19 36.70 11.51
N LYS A 72 5.07 35.71 10.61
CA LYS A 72 3.85 35.51 9.81
C LYS A 72 3.15 34.21 10.12
N SER A 73 3.90 33.12 10.30
CA SER A 73 3.32 31.83 10.66
C SER A 73 4.23 31.04 11.60
N VAL A 74 3.63 30.07 12.29
CA VAL A 74 4.32 29.14 13.18
C VAL A 74 4.17 27.74 12.63
N LYS A 75 5.30 27.06 12.43
CA LYS A 75 5.39 25.67 11.98
C LYS A 75 5.78 24.79 13.15
N LEU A 76 4.87 23.92 13.59
CA LEU A 76 5.14 22.93 14.62
C LEU A 76 5.67 21.64 13.99
N GLN A 77 6.75 21.12 14.57
CA GLN A 77 7.37 19.87 14.17
C GLN A 77 7.66 18.98 15.38
N LEU A 78 7.49 17.68 15.18
CA LEU A 78 7.86 16.65 16.13
C LEU A 78 9.32 16.25 15.90
N CYS A 79 10.09 16.18 16.98
CA CYS A 79 11.54 16.06 16.97
C CYS A 79 12.02 14.90 17.84
N TYR A 80 12.98 14.11 17.35
CA TYR A 80 13.55 12.99 18.10
C TYR A 80 14.42 13.48 19.26
N ALA A 81 14.14 13.00 20.47
CA ALA A 81 15.01 13.23 21.63
C ALA A 81 16.36 12.51 21.46
N PRO A 82 17.47 13.00 22.08
CA PRO A 82 18.80 12.41 21.94
C PRO A 82 18.86 10.89 22.21
N ILE A 83 18.10 10.42 23.22
CA ILE A 83 18.00 8.99 23.55
C ILE A 83 17.49 8.14 22.37
N SER A 84 16.65 8.71 21.51
CA SER A 84 16.10 8.06 20.32
C SER A 84 16.92 8.29 19.05
N GLN A 85 18.02 9.06 19.12
CA GLN A 85 18.95 9.30 18.01
C GLN A 85 20.16 8.35 18.03
N LYS A 86 20.48 7.75 19.18
CA LYS A 86 21.61 6.85 19.35
C LYS A 86 21.57 5.70 18.34
N ASP A 87 22.69 5.48 17.65
CA ASP A 87 22.88 4.44 16.61
C ASP A 87 21.92 4.52 15.42
N ARG A 88 21.25 5.67 15.22
CA ARG A 88 20.29 5.89 14.13
C ARG A 88 20.66 7.15 13.36
N ALA A 89 21.60 7.00 12.42
CA ALA A 89 22.08 8.10 11.57
C ALA A 89 20.97 8.83 10.80
N TRP A 90 19.83 8.17 10.56
CA TRP A 90 18.65 8.76 9.94
C TRP A 90 17.82 9.68 10.86
N ARG A 91 18.21 9.83 12.13
CA ARG A 91 17.62 10.75 13.13
C ARG A 91 18.61 11.78 13.65
N LYS A 92 19.78 11.90 13.00
CA LYS A 92 20.90 12.71 13.47
C LYS A 92 20.57 14.20 13.46
N THR A 93 21.00 14.90 14.50
CA THR A 93 20.98 16.37 14.56
C THR A 93 22.08 16.95 13.68
N GLU A 94 21.73 17.91 12.81
CA GLU A 94 22.67 18.69 12.00
C GLU A 94 22.34 20.18 12.15
N ASP A 95 23.34 21.06 12.02
CA ASP A 95 23.11 22.50 12.12
C ASP A 95 22.42 23.07 10.88
N HIS A 96 22.71 22.55 9.69
CA HIS A 96 21.96 22.92 8.49
C HIS A 96 20.52 22.40 8.57
N LEU A 97 19.54 23.30 8.64
CA LEU A 97 18.13 22.92 8.77
C LEU A 97 17.62 22.01 7.66
N LYS A 98 18.09 22.22 6.41
CA LYS A 98 17.74 21.35 5.27
C LYS A 98 18.31 19.93 5.41
N LYS A 99 19.37 19.74 6.18
CA LYS A 99 20.04 18.46 6.43
C LYS A 99 19.67 17.87 7.80
N ASP A 100 19.05 18.65 8.69
CA ASP A 100 18.65 18.22 10.03
C ASP A 100 17.56 17.17 9.98
N LYS A 101 17.86 15.98 10.52
CA LYS A 101 16.92 14.86 10.60
C LYS A 101 16.31 14.74 11.99
N THR A 102 16.51 15.72 12.87
CA THR A 102 15.92 15.71 14.21
C THR A 102 14.40 15.88 14.13
N CYS A 103 13.95 16.89 13.38
CA CYS A 103 12.56 17.33 13.33
C CYS A 103 11.91 16.99 11.98
N GLN A 104 11.55 15.73 11.78
CA GLN A 104 11.09 15.23 10.47
C GLN A 104 9.59 15.38 10.25
N PHE A 105 8.79 15.33 11.31
CA PHE A 105 7.33 15.25 11.16
C PHE A 105 6.69 16.61 11.35
N LYS A 106 6.10 17.15 10.28
CA LYS A 106 5.29 18.37 10.34
C LYS A 106 3.95 18.06 11.01
N ILE A 107 3.66 18.78 12.09
CA ILE A 107 2.40 18.70 12.83
C ILE A 107 1.38 19.64 12.16
N VAL A 108 1.69 20.94 12.14
CA VAL A 108 0.82 21.97 11.55
C VAL A 108 1.63 23.22 11.20
N THR A 109 1.12 24.04 10.29
CA THR A 109 1.54 25.44 10.11
C THR A 109 0.32 26.32 10.26
N VAL A 110 0.37 27.28 11.18
CA VAL A 110 -0.74 28.19 11.45
C VAL A 110 -0.28 29.65 11.40
N PRO A 111 -1.15 30.62 11.09
CA PRO A 111 -0.82 32.04 11.19
C PRO A 111 -0.34 32.40 12.59
N TYR A 112 0.66 33.28 12.67
CA TYR A 112 1.20 33.73 13.95
C TYR A 112 0.19 34.62 14.68
N LYS A 113 0.04 34.38 15.99
CA LYS A 113 -0.63 35.29 16.93
C LYS A 113 0.29 35.50 18.13
N SER A 114 0.30 36.69 18.70
CA SER A 114 1.18 37.07 19.81
C SER A 114 0.85 36.34 21.12
N SER A 115 -0.41 35.93 21.33
CA SER A 115 -0.85 35.22 22.54
C SER A 115 -1.97 34.22 22.26
N ASN A 116 -2.26 33.35 23.25
CA ASN A 116 -3.35 32.38 23.25
C ASN A 116 -3.32 31.36 22.10
N ASN A 117 -2.14 30.96 21.64
CA ASN A 117 -2.05 29.90 20.65
C ASN A 117 -2.18 28.53 21.29
N ASN A 118 -3.14 27.76 20.81
CA ASN A 118 -3.29 26.35 21.13
C ASN A 118 -3.49 25.53 19.85
N TYR A 119 -3.05 24.27 19.87
CA TYR A 119 -3.33 23.33 18.81
C TYR A 119 -3.42 21.91 19.35
N THR A 120 -4.53 21.25 19.07
CA THR A 120 -4.77 19.86 19.45
C THR A 120 -4.47 18.96 18.26
N TRP A 121 -3.67 17.93 18.48
CA TRP A 121 -3.18 17.04 17.44
C TRP A 121 -3.32 15.57 17.85
N THR A 122 -4.06 14.80 17.04
CA THR A 122 -4.03 13.34 17.13
C THR A 122 -2.76 12.81 16.48
N ILE A 123 -2.00 11.99 17.21
CA ILE A 123 -0.75 11.42 16.72
C ILE A 123 -1.05 10.59 15.47
N LYS A 124 -0.36 10.86 14.37
CA LYS A 124 -0.58 10.10 13.14
C LYS A 124 -0.03 8.67 13.26
N ARG A 125 -0.63 7.73 12.53
CA ARG A 125 -0.26 6.29 12.56
C ARG A 125 1.14 5.99 12.02
N ASP A 126 1.72 6.89 11.24
CA ASP A 126 3.04 6.78 10.63
C ASP A 126 4.18 7.28 11.55
N ILE A 127 3.86 7.77 12.74
CA ILE A 127 4.87 8.18 13.72
C ILE A 127 5.50 6.93 14.37
N PRO A 128 6.82 6.72 14.22
CA PRO A 128 7.47 5.51 14.72
C PRO A 128 7.66 5.54 16.24
N THR A 129 7.90 4.36 16.83
CA THR A 129 8.20 4.25 18.26
C THR A 129 9.52 4.98 18.59
N ALA A 130 9.43 5.99 19.46
CA ALA A 130 10.55 6.77 19.97
C ALA A 130 10.11 7.75 21.07
N THR A 131 11.09 8.38 21.70
CA THR A 131 10.94 9.51 22.59
C THR A 131 11.14 10.81 21.82
N TYR A 132 10.25 11.77 22.06
CA TYR A 132 10.10 12.99 21.27
C TYR A 132 10.02 14.23 22.15
N PHE A 133 10.33 15.36 21.51
CA PHE A 133 9.98 16.71 21.94
C PHE A 133 9.36 17.46 20.74
N VAL A 134 8.79 18.64 20.99
CA VAL A 134 8.20 19.48 19.94
C VAL A 134 9.00 20.76 19.79
N ARG A 135 9.20 21.16 18.54
CA ARG A 135 9.81 22.43 18.16
C ARG A 135 8.85 23.22 17.28
N ALA A 136 8.65 24.48 17.63
CA ALA A 136 7.97 25.47 16.83
C ALA A 136 9.02 26.32 16.09
N TYR A 137 8.82 26.52 14.80
CA TYR A 137 9.61 27.47 13.99
C TYR A 137 8.74 28.65 13.61
N VAL A 138 9.30 29.84 13.71
CA VAL A 138 8.68 31.07 13.24
C VAL A 138 9.10 31.31 11.80
N LEU A 139 8.12 31.55 10.93
CA LEU A 139 8.33 31.80 9.51
C LEU A 139 8.05 33.26 9.16
N ASN A 140 8.88 33.84 8.29
CA ASN A 140 8.67 35.15 7.70
C ASN A 140 7.68 35.08 6.51
N ALA A 141 7.45 36.21 5.82
CA ALA A 141 6.57 36.28 4.64
C ALA A 141 7.02 35.40 3.47
N ASN A 142 8.32 35.12 3.39
CA ASN A 142 8.92 34.25 2.37
C ASN A 142 8.89 32.77 2.79
N GLY A 143 8.32 32.44 3.96
CA GLY A 143 8.27 31.08 4.48
C GLY A 143 9.58 30.55 5.07
N GLN A 144 10.57 31.42 5.29
CA GLN A 144 11.88 31.05 5.85
C GLN A 144 11.85 31.04 7.38
N GLU A 145 12.51 30.06 7.99
CA GLU A 145 12.70 30.00 9.44
C GLU A 145 13.58 31.15 9.94
N ILE A 146 13.05 31.99 10.83
CA ILE A 146 13.75 33.15 11.41
C ILE A 146 13.88 33.07 12.95
N GLY A 147 13.22 32.09 13.56
CA GLY A 147 13.29 31.85 15.00
C GLY A 147 12.69 30.49 15.36
N TYR A 148 12.94 30.05 16.58
CA TYR A 148 12.41 28.77 17.07
C TYR A 148 11.98 28.84 18.54
N GLY A 149 11.24 27.83 18.98
CA GLY A 149 10.99 27.51 20.37
C GLY A 149 10.79 26.02 20.53
N GLN A 150 11.05 25.46 21.70
CA GLN A 150 10.88 24.03 21.96
C GLN A 150 10.44 23.81 23.41
N ASN A 151 9.76 22.69 23.66
CA ASN A 151 9.21 22.37 24.98
C ASN A 151 10.23 21.74 25.95
N THR A 152 11.43 21.46 25.46
CA THR A 152 12.53 20.83 26.19
C THR A 152 13.66 21.82 26.43
N ASP A 153 14.56 21.48 27.35
CA ASP A 153 15.76 22.26 27.65
C ASP A 153 16.80 22.16 26.51
N ASP A 154 17.90 22.92 26.62
CA ASP A 154 18.90 22.97 25.56
C ASP A 154 19.67 21.64 25.41
N LYS A 155 19.75 20.83 26.49
CA LYS A 155 20.32 19.47 26.47
C LYS A 155 19.30 18.42 26.02
N LYS A 156 18.03 18.80 25.87
CA LYS A 156 16.92 17.95 25.41
C LYS A 156 16.70 16.71 26.29
N VAL A 157 16.75 16.90 27.60
CA VAL A 157 16.57 15.84 28.61
C VAL A 157 15.23 15.97 29.34
N ASP A 158 14.65 17.17 29.41
CA ASP A 158 13.42 17.43 30.16
C ASP A 158 12.18 17.55 29.26
N ASN A 159 10.98 17.33 29.81
CA ASN A 159 9.69 17.45 29.11
C ASN A 159 9.60 16.63 27.81
N LEU A 160 10.23 15.46 27.80
CA LEU A 160 10.14 14.50 26.72
C LEU A 160 8.92 13.59 26.89
N PHE A 161 8.38 13.09 25.79
CA PHE A 161 7.29 12.11 25.82
C PHE A 161 7.55 10.96 24.85
N SER A 162 7.13 9.76 25.23
CA SER A 162 7.34 8.56 24.44
C SER A 162 6.09 8.23 23.64
N ILE A 163 6.27 8.05 22.34
CA ILE A 163 5.24 7.56 21.42
C ILE A 163 5.57 6.11 21.07
N GLN A 164 4.57 5.26 21.18
CA GLN A 164 4.57 3.91 20.65
C GLN A 164 3.78 3.88 19.35
N ALA A 165 4.43 3.46 18.28
CA ALA A 165 3.76 3.23 17.01
C ALA A 165 2.73 2.11 17.17
N ILE A 166 1.62 2.20 16.43
CA ILE A 166 0.84 1.02 16.12
C ILE A 166 1.80 0.06 15.43
N SER A 167 1.95 -1.16 15.95
CA SER A 167 2.86 -2.15 15.38
C SER A 167 2.45 -2.45 13.94
N GLY A 168 3.05 -1.74 12.99
CA GLY A 168 3.02 -2.07 11.57
C GLY A 168 3.79 -3.34 11.25
N ARG A 169 4.34 -4.05 12.25
CA ARG A 169 4.87 -5.40 12.08
C ARG A 169 3.70 -6.38 11.98
N HIS A 170 3.07 -6.36 10.82
CA HIS A 170 2.14 -7.39 10.40
C HIS A 170 2.92 -8.72 10.33
N VAL A 171 2.36 -9.79 10.91
CA VAL A 171 2.90 -11.17 10.86
C VAL A 171 3.28 -11.58 9.42
N THR A 172 2.63 -11.00 8.42
CA THR A 172 2.88 -11.18 6.99
C THR A 172 4.22 -10.60 6.49
N LEU A 173 4.76 -9.53 7.08
CA LEU A 173 6.07 -8.99 6.71
C LEU A 173 7.20 -9.93 7.16
N ASP A 174 7.02 -10.54 8.34
CA ASP A 174 7.89 -11.60 8.82
C ASP A 174 7.82 -12.82 7.88
N ILE A 175 6.62 -13.24 7.46
CA ILE A 175 6.43 -14.32 6.47
C ILE A 175 7.11 -14.00 5.13
N CYS A 176 6.94 -12.81 4.56
CA CYS A 176 7.60 -12.43 3.30
C CYS A 176 9.12 -12.40 3.45
N SER A 177 9.65 -11.90 4.58
CA SER A 177 11.09 -11.91 4.85
C SER A 177 11.65 -13.33 4.93
N ILE A 178 10.91 -14.26 5.54
CA ILE A 178 11.27 -15.68 5.64
C ILE A 178 11.27 -16.31 4.25
N VAL A 179 10.23 -16.06 3.44
CA VAL A 179 10.11 -16.60 2.08
C VAL A 179 11.23 -16.09 1.17
N PHE A 180 11.52 -14.78 1.19
CA PHE A 180 12.59 -14.21 0.39
C PHE A 180 13.99 -14.64 0.85
N SER A 181 14.19 -14.86 2.16
CA SER A 181 15.45 -15.37 2.70
C SER A 181 15.67 -16.84 2.34
N ALA A 182 14.63 -17.68 2.38
CA ALA A 182 14.72 -19.06 1.92
C ALA A 182 14.96 -19.13 0.39
N PHE A 183 14.29 -18.26 -0.37
CA PHE A 183 14.45 -18.21 -1.83
C PHE A 183 15.85 -17.76 -2.27
N SER A 184 16.46 -16.79 -1.58
CA SER A 184 17.81 -16.32 -1.91
C SER A 184 18.85 -17.43 -1.74
N VAL A 185 18.76 -18.23 -0.68
CA VAL A 185 19.64 -19.38 -0.46
C VAL A 185 19.44 -20.44 -1.53
N VAL A 186 18.19 -20.77 -1.87
CA VAL A 186 17.88 -21.77 -2.93
C VAL A 186 18.34 -21.31 -4.31
N ALA A 187 18.16 -20.04 -4.66
CA ALA A 187 18.64 -19.47 -5.93
C ALA A 187 20.18 -19.47 -6.01
N LEU A 188 20.87 -19.20 -4.90
CA LEU A 188 22.32 -19.25 -4.81
C LEU A 188 22.85 -20.69 -4.97
N PHE A 189 22.20 -21.65 -4.31
CA PHE A 189 22.52 -23.08 -4.47
C PHE A 189 22.28 -23.56 -5.91
N ALA A 190 21.18 -23.16 -6.53
CA ALA A 190 20.89 -23.48 -7.93
C ALA A 190 21.91 -22.86 -8.88
N PHE A 191 22.31 -21.61 -8.65
CA PHE A 191 23.36 -20.92 -9.40
C PHE A 191 24.69 -21.69 -9.33
N PHE A 192 25.18 -22.01 -8.12
CA PHE A 192 26.42 -22.77 -7.95
C PHE A 192 26.35 -24.20 -8.50
N TYR A 193 25.20 -24.86 -8.38
CA TYR A 193 24.97 -26.20 -8.95
C TYR A 193 24.99 -26.19 -10.49
N MET A 194 24.41 -25.14 -11.11
CA MET A 194 24.44 -24.95 -12.56
C MET A 194 25.83 -24.54 -13.06
N GLU A 195 26.56 -23.74 -12.28
CA GLU A 195 27.95 -23.37 -12.56
C GLU A 195 28.88 -24.60 -12.51
N LYS A 196 28.69 -25.49 -11.53
CA LYS A 196 29.43 -26.76 -11.41
C LYS A 196 29.16 -27.75 -12.56
N ARG A 197 27.97 -27.70 -13.18
CA ARG A 197 27.60 -28.57 -14.33
C ARG A 197 27.90 -27.98 -15.71
N LYS A 198 28.14 -26.67 -15.84
CA LYS A 198 28.43 -26.01 -17.14
C LYS A 198 29.89 -25.68 -17.35
N ALA A 199 30.75 -26.59 -16.93
CA ALA A 199 32.06 -26.74 -17.55
C ALA A 199 31.95 -26.94 -19.08
N LYS A 200 30.82 -27.43 -19.65
CA LYS A 200 30.53 -27.37 -21.10
C LYS A 200 29.01 -27.29 -21.36
N ALA A 201 28.59 -26.54 -22.38
CA ALA A 201 27.24 -26.41 -22.97
C ALA A 201 26.22 -25.41 -22.36
N ALA A 202 25.91 -24.40 -23.18
CA ALA A 202 24.84 -23.43 -23.04
C ALA A 202 23.45 -24.10 -22.94
N ILE A 203 22.52 -23.49 -22.21
CA ILE A 203 21.07 -23.75 -22.35
C ILE A 203 20.35 -22.43 -22.08
N VAL A 204 19.50 -22.11 -23.05
CA VAL A 204 18.52 -21.03 -23.18
C VAL A 204 17.43 -21.16 -22.13
N PHE A 205 17.02 -20.05 -21.51
CA PHE A 205 15.78 -20.01 -20.74
C PHE A 205 14.61 -19.94 -21.73
N SER A 206 13.99 -21.07 -22.02
CA SER A 206 12.64 -21.14 -22.60
C SER A 206 11.74 -21.86 -21.61
N PHE A 207 10.78 -21.14 -21.04
CA PHE A 207 9.63 -21.72 -20.36
C PHE A 207 8.43 -20.83 -20.65
N PHE A 208 7.65 -21.21 -21.67
CA PHE A 208 6.20 -21.07 -21.68
C PHE A 208 5.62 -22.25 -22.46
N GLY A 209 5.58 -23.41 -21.79
CA GLY A 209 4.70 -24.51 -22.19
C GLY A 209 3.33 -24.26 -21.57
N ILE A 210 2.40 -23.71 -22.36
CA ILE A 210 0.99 -23.64 -21.99
C ILE A 210 0.45 -25.07 -22.10
N ILE A 211 0.16 -25.70 -20.98
CA ILE A 211 -0.68 -26.90 -20.96
C ILE A 211 -2.10 -26.42 -21.33
N ILE A 212 -2.50 -26.66 -22.57
CA ILE A 212 -3.89 -26.52 -22.99
C ILE A 212 -4.64 -27.69 -22.35
N THR A 213 -5.11 -27.47 -21.12
CA THR A 213 -6.19 -28.27 -20.59
C THR A 213 -7.48 -27.79 -21.26
N TYR A 214 -8.25 -28.71 -21.81
CA TYR A 214 -9.63 -28.40 -22.21
C TYR A 214 -10.33 -27.80 -20.99
N ALA A 215 -11.00 -26.68 -21.21
CA ALA A 215 -11.69 -25.97 -20.15
C ALA A 215 -13.18 -26.17 -20.36
N ALA A 216 -13.89 -26.61 -19.32
CA ALA A 216 -15.34 -26.64 -19.33
C ALA A 216 -15.90 -25.27 -19.74
N LEU A 217 -16.88 -25.31 -20.63
CA LEU A 217 -17.59 -24.12 -21.10
C LEU A 217 -18.76 -23.86 -20.13
N PHE A 218 -18.93 -22.62 -19.70
CA PHE A 218 -20.07 -22.23 -18.87
C PHE A 218 -21.39 -22.53 -19.58
N SER A 219 -21.45 -22.33 -20.90
CA SER A 219 -22.63 -22.64 -21.73
C SER A 219 -23.01 -24.11 -21.76
N SER A 220 -22.10 -25.03 -21.42
CA SER A 220 -22.41 -26.47 -21.35
C SER A 220 -22.85 -26.92 -19.96
N LEU A 221 -22.79 -26.05 -18.94
CA LEU A 221 -23.22 -26.39 -17.58
C LEU A 221 -24.74 -26.26 -17.43
N GLN A 222 -25.32 -27.15 -16.64
CA GLN A 222 -26.73 -27.08 -16.26
C GLN A 222 -26.90 -26.31 -14.94
N GLN A 223 -27.96 -25.50 -14.87
CA GLN A 223 -28.33 -24.78 -13.66
C GLN A 223 -29.21 -25.66 -12.75
N THR A 224 -28.59 -26.60 -12.02
CA THR A 224 -29.32 -27.58 -11.20
C THR A 224 -29.51 -27.14 -9.75
N LEU A 225 -28.71 -26.20 -9.25
CA LEU A 225 -28.82 -25.70 -7.88
C LEU A 225 -29.71 -24.46 -7.79
N LEU A 226 -30.62 -24.46 -6.81
CA LEU A 226 -31.32 -23.28 -6.36
C LEU A 226 -30.47 -22.59 -5.28
N ILE A 227 -30.19 -21.30 -5.44
CA ILE A 227 -29.40 -20.52 -4.48
C ILE A 227 -30.21 -19.32 -4.01
N ASN A 228 -30.22 -19.11 -2.71
CA ASN A 228 -30.79 -17.92 -2.08
C ASN A 228 -29.75 -17.20 -1.22
N SER A 229 -29.92 -15.88 -1.07
CA SER A 229 -29.02 -15.06 -0.25
C SER A 229 -29.82 -14.04 0.56
N SER A 230 -29.34 -13.70 1.76
CA SER A 230 -29.97 -12.70 2.62
C SER A 230 -30.04 -11.27 2.07
N PRO A 231 -29.12 -10.77 1.21
CA PRO A 231 -29.19 -9.39 0.74
C PRO A 231 -30.34 -9.16 -0.22
N SER A 232 -31.05 -8.05 -0.04
CA SER A 232 -32.11 -7.61 -0.97
C SER A 232 -31.54 -6.92 -2.20
N GLN A 233 -32.33 -6.84 -3.28
CA GLN A 233 -31.97 -6.09 -4.48
C GLN A 233 -31.53 -4.66 -4.14
N GLY A 234 -30.34 -4.27 -4.59
CA GLY A 234 -29.77 -2.95 -4.41
C GLY A 234 -29.20 -2.65 -3.01
N GLN A 235 -29.25 -3.59 -2.07
CA GLN A 235 -28.74 -3.38 -0.71
C GLN A 235 -27.23 -3.08 -0.74
N VAL A 236 -26.80 -2.10 0.05
CA VAL A 236 -25.39 -1.72 0.19
C VAL A 236 -24.83 -2.29 1.49
N LEU A 237 -23.73 -3.04 1.38
CA LEU A 237 -23.05 -3.70 2.49
C LEU A 237 -21.62 -3.17 2.62
N GLN A 238 -21.13 -3.03 3.86
CA GLN A 238 -19.77 -2.59 4.14
C GLN A 238 -18.84 -3.80 4.33
N ALA A 239 -17.70 -3.77 3.63
CA ALA A 239 -16.66 -4.77 3.80
C ALA A 239 -16.07 -4.69 5.22
N GLY A 240 -15.81 -5.85 5.84
CA GLY A 240 -15.26 -5.99 7.19
C GLY A 240 -16.29 -5.99 8.32
N GLU A 241 -17.56 -5.70 8.04
CA GLU A 241 -18.61 -5.55 9.07
C GLU A 241 -19.88 -6.35 8.75
N ALA A 242 -20.36 -6.29 7.50
CA ALA A 242 -21.62 -6.92 7.13
C ALA A 242 -21.50 -8.45 6.97
N GLN A 243 -22.60 -9.15 7.25
CA GLN A 243 -22.74 -10.60 7.08
C GLN A 243 -23.79 -10.94 6.02
N VAL A 244 -23.53 -12.00 5.26
CA VAL A 244 -24.37 -12.50 4.18
C VAL A 244 -24.63 -13.98 4.42
N THR A 245 -25.90 -14.36 4.54
CA THR A 245 -26.29 -15.77 4.66
C THR A 245 -26.68 -16.29 3.30
N ILE A 246 -26.15 -17.46 2.93
CA ILE A 246 -26.31 -18.10 1.64
C ILE A 246 -26.86 -19.50 1.88
N THR A 247 -27.88 -19.88 1.13
CA THR A 247 -28.45 -21.22 1.16
C THR A 247 -28.50 -21.79 -0.24
N TRP A 248 -28.30 -23.11 -0.36
CA TRP A 248 -28.44 -23.81 -1.63
C TRP A 248 -28.98 -25.22 -1.46
N SER A 249 -29.68 -25.67 -2.49
CA SER A 249 -30.22 -27.03 -2.58
C SER A 249 -30.31 -27.46 -4.04
N LEU A 250 -30.39 -28.77 -4.28
CA LEU A 250 -30.77 -29.29 -5.58
C LEU A 250 -32.20 -28.82 -5.92
N ASN A 251 -32.42 -28.45 -7.17
CA ASN A 251 -33.76 -28.13 -7.64
C ASN A 251 -34.55 -29.44 -7.84
N ASN A 252 -35.65 -29.58 -7.10
CA ASN A 252 -36.52 -30.78 -7.12
C ASN A 252 -37.23 -31.01 -8.47
N SER A 253 -37.11 -30.10 -9.43
CA SER A 253 -37.65 -30.26 -10.78
C SER A 253 -36.82 -31.23 -11.63
N TYR A 254 -35.61 -31.61 -11.21
CA TYR A 254 -34.75 -32.55 -11.92
C TYR A 254 -35.01 -34.01 -11.48
N PRO A 255 -34.82 -35.00 -12.38
CA PRO A 255 -34.97 -36.41 -12.04
C PRO A 255 -34.04 -36.85 -10.91
N THR A 256 -34.49 -37.81 -10.10
CA THR A 256 -33.67 -38.43 -9.06
C THR A 256 -32.39 -39.04 -9.66
N GLY A 257 -31.24 -38.76 -9.05
CA GLY A 257 -29.93 -39.25 -9.52
C GLY A 257 -29.19 -38.29 -10.47
N THR A 258 -29.77 -37.13 -10.80
CA THR A 258 -29.10 -36.07 -11.57
C THR A 258 -27.79 -35.59 -10.89
N ASP A 259 -27.74 -35.67 -9.57
CA ASP A 259 -26.60 -35.29 -8.72
C ASP A 259 -25.68 -36.47 -8.36
N SER A 260 -25.83 -37.62 -9.00
CA SER A 260 -25.05 -38.85 -8.69
C SER A 260 -23.54 -38.67 -8.80
N ASN A 261 -23.08 -37.78 -9.69
CA ASN A 261 -21.68 -37.43 -9.85
C ASN A 261 -21.24 -36.23 -8.99
N TYR A 262 -22.13 -35.58 -8.24
CA TYR A 262 -21.79 -34.39 -7.45
C TYR A 262 -21.00 -34.78 -6.22
N ARG A 263 -19.91 -34.05 -5.95
CA ARG A 263 -19.00 -34.33 -4.82
C ARG A 263 -18.77 -33.10 -3.96
N THR A 264 -18.48 -31.95 -4.56
CA THR A 264 -18.24 -30.72 -3.81
C THR A 264 -18.98 -29.53 -4.41
N VAL A 265 -19.35 -28.59 -3.56
CA VAL A 265 -19.97 -27.32 -3.93
C VAL A 265 -19.02 -26.20 -3.55
N ASN A 266 -18.71 -25.35 -4.50
CA ASN A 266 -17.89 -24.17 -4.33
C ASN A 266 -18.72 -22.91 -4.58
N VAL A 267 -18.97 -22.14 -3.52
CA VAL A 267 -19.74 -20.90 -3.59
C VAL A 267 -18.79 -19.74 -3.80
N LYS A 268 -19.01 -18.97 -4.87
CA LYS A 268 -18.21 -17.81 -5.26
C LYS A 268 -19.05 -16.55 -5.33
N LEU A 269 -18.39 -15.43 -5.06
CA LEU A 269 -18.91 -14.09 -5.28
C LEU A 269 -18.53 -13.61 -6.69
N CYS A 270 -19.52 -13.08 -7.41
CA CYS A 270 -19.43 -12.81 -8.84
C CYS A 270 -19.79 -11.35 -9.16
N TYR A 271 -19.01 -10.69 -10.03
CA TYR A 271 -19.28 -9.31 -10.45
C TYR A 271 -20.52 -9.22 -11.36
N ALA A 272 -21.48 -8.37 -10.99
CA ALA A 272 -22.63 -8.05 -11.84
C ALA A 272 -22.18 -7.28 -13.11
N PRO A 273 -22.92 -7.35 -14.23
CA PRO A 273 -22.53 -6.70 -15.49
C PRO A 273 -22.19 -5.21 -15.36
N VAL A 274 -22.94 -4.47 -14.54
CA VAL A 274 -22.71 -3.04 -14.26
C VAL A 274 -21.32 -2.77 -13.67
N SER A 275 -20.72 -3.73 -12.97
CA SER A 275 -19.39 -3.64 -12.36
C SER A 275 -18.27 -4.22 -13.22
N GLN A 276 -18.59 -4.71 -14.42
CA GLN A 276 -17.64 -5.24 -15.41
C GLN A 276 -17.28 -4.24 -16.51
N LEU A 277 -18.10 -3.19 -16.70
CA LEU A 277 -17.88 -2.16 -17.72
C LEU A 277 -16.47 -1.54 -17.55
N ASP A 278 -15.73 -1.48 -18.66
CA ASP A 278 -14.35 -0.96 -18.75
C ASP A 278 -13.32 -1.61 -17.81
N ARG A 279 -13.63 -2.80 -17.26
CA ARG A 279 -12.74 -3.54 -16.35
C ARG A 279 -12.51 -4.95 -16.87
N GLY A 280 -11.57 -5.08 -17.81
CA GLY A 280 -11.22 -6.38 -18.43
C GLY A 280 -10.81 -7.48 -17.44
N TRP A 281 -10.37 -7.11 -16.24
CA TRP A 281 -10.06 -8.05 -15.15
C TRP A 281 -11.28 -8.61 -14.43
N ARG A 282 -12.51 -8.21 -14.77
CA ARG A 282 -13.79 -8.71 -14.23
C ARG A 282 -14.71 -9.34 -15.29
N LYS A 283 -14.24 -9.40 -16.54
CA LYS A 283 -15.07 -9.73 -17.70
C LYS A 283 -15.49 -11.21 -17.71
N SER A 284 -16.76 -11.44 -18.02
CA SER A 284 -17.27 -12.79 -18.25
C SER A 284 -16.64 -13.47 -19.46
N ASN A 285 -16.29 -14.75 -19.32
CA ASN A 285 -15.84 -15.61 -20.42
C ASN A 285 -16.61 -16.93 -20.40
N ASN A 286 -16.95 -17.47 -21.57
CA ASN A 286 -17.58 -18.77 -21.65
C ASN A 286 -16.63 -19.90 -21.17
N ASN A 287 -15.33 -19.75 -21.38
CA ASN A 287 -14.35 -20.69 -20.86
C ASN A 287 -14.13 -20.43 -19.35
N LEU A 288 -14.51 -21.38 -18.48
CA LEU A 288 -14.46 -21.20 -17.02
C LEU A 288 -13.06 -20.91 -16.49
N LYS A 289 -12.01 -21.48 -17.09
CA LYS A 289 -10.61 -21.20 -16.71
C LYS A 289 -10.19 -19.77 -17.05
N LYS A 290 -10.87 -19.13 -18.01
CA LYS A 290 -10.65 -17.73 -18.41
C LYS A 290 -11.70 -16.78 -17.82
N ASP A 291 -12.72 -17.29 -17.14
CA ASP A 291 -13.81 -16.48 -16.60
C ASP A 291 -13.33 -15.70 -15.37
N LYS A 292 -13.38 -14.37 -15.47
CA LYS A 292 -13.00 -13.46 -14.38
C LYS A 292 -14.22 -12.92 -13.63
N THR A 293 -15.41 -13.42 -13.92
CA THR A 293 -16.63 -12.96 -13.23
C THR A 293 -16.64 -13.34 -11.76
N CYS A 294 -16.29 -14.59 -11.45
CA CYS A 294 -16.44 -15.21 -10.14
C CYS A 294 -15.07 -15.58 -9.56
N GLN A 295 -14.35 -14.59 -9.04
CA GLN A 295 -12.97 -14.76 -8.58
C GLN A 295 -12.84 -15.02 -7.07
N ILE A 296 -13.81 -14.59 -6.29
CA ILE A 296 -13.72 -14.62 -4.82
C ILE A 296 -14.43 -15.88 -4.34
N ASN A 297 -13.67 -16.82 -3.79
CA ASN A 297 -14.22 -18.02 -3.16
C ASN A 297 -14.77 -17.66 -1.78
N LEU A 298 -16.02 -18.05 -1.50
CA LEU A 298 -16.67 -17.83 -0.20
C LEU A 298 -16.55 -19.07 0.67
N VAL A 299 -16.90 -20.24 0.12
CA VAL A 299 -16.84 -21.52 0.83
C VAL A 299 -16.77 -22.68 -0.16
N THR A 300 -16.04 -23.73 0.21
CA THR A 300 -16.08 -25.03 -0.45
C THR A 300 -16.57 -26.06 0.57
N MET A 301 -17.61 -26.82 0.25
CA MET A 301 -18.12 -27.87 1.13
C MET A 301 -18.44 -29.15 0.34
N PRO A 302 -18.46 -30.32 0.99
CA PRO A 302 -19.02 -31.53 0.41
C PRO A 302 -20.47 -31.31 -0.02
N TYR A 303 -20.84 -31.89 -1.16
CA TYR A 303 -22.20 -31.80 -1.68
C TYR A 303 -23.19 -32.48 -0.74
N LYS A 304 -24.28 -31.78 -0.43
CA LYS A 304 -25.49 -32.33 0.17
C LYS A 304 -26.70 -31.82 -0.62
N PRO A 305 -27.72 -32.66 -0.87
CA PRO A 305 -28.86 -32.27 -1.70
C PRO A 305 -29.73 -31.17 -1.08
N SER A 306 -29.78 -31.07 0.25
CA SER A 306 -30.61 -30.10 0.96
C SER A 306 -29.96 -29.62 2.27
N ASN A 307 -30.57 -28.60 2.89
CA ASN A 307 -30.18 -28.03 4.18
C ASN A 307 -28.76 -27.46 4.23
N ASN A 308 -28.23 -26.96 3.09
CA ASN A 308 -26.97 -26.24 3.09
C ASN A 308 -27.20 -24.78 3.43
N ASN A 309 -26.47 -24.30 4.43
CA ASN A 309 -26.39 -22.89 4.77
C ASN A 309 -24.93 -22.49 5.03
N PHE A 310 -24.63 -21.22 4.81
CA PHE A 310 -23.35 -20.63 5.14
C PHE A 310 -23.52 -19.15 5.43
N THR A 311 -22.99 -18.68 6.55
CA THR A 311 -22.94 -17.25 6.86
C THR A 311 -21.53 -16.76 6.63
N TRP A 312 -21.41 -15.79 5.72
CA TRP A 312 -20.17 -15.18 5.31
C TRP A 312 -20.05 -13.75 5.84
N THR A 313 -18.99 -13.45 6.57
CA THR A 313 -18.61 -12.06 6.89
C THR A 313 -17.82 -11.49 5.72
N ILE A 314 -18.26 -10.35 5.18
CA ILE A 314 -17.59 -9.73 4.02
C ILE A 314 -16.17 -9.36 4.41
N HIS A 315 -15.17 -9.93 3.75
CA HIS A 315 -13.77 -9.62 4.05
C HIS A 315 -13.39 -8.20 3.63
N LYS A 316 -12.38 -7.63 4.30
CA LYS A 316 -11.92 -6.25 4.08
C LYS A 316 -11.29 -6.01 2.69
N ASP A 317 -10.85 -7.07 2.03
CA ASP A 317 -10.20 -7.06 0.70
C ASP A 317 -11.20 -7.17 -0.46
N VAL A 318 -12.50 -7.32 -0.18
CA VAL A 318 -13.54 -7.34 -1.21
C VAL A 318 -13.70 -5.94 -1.81
N PRO A 319 -13.46 -5.75 -3.12
CA PRO A 319 -13.44 -4.42 -3.72
C PRO A 319 -14.85 -3.84 -3.87
N THR A 320 -14.94 -2.51 -3.98
CA THR A 320 -16.22 -1.84 -4.24
C THR A 320 -16.78 -2.27 -5.60
N ALA A 321 -17.95 -2.92 -5.59
CA ALA A 321 -18.66 -3.37 -6.78
C ALA A 321 -20.09 -3.83 -6.44
N THR A 322 -20.87 -4.09 -7.49
CA THR A 322 -22.15 -4.79 -7.44
C THR A 322 -21.93 -6.27 -7.77
N TYR A 323 -22.54 -7.15 -6.97
CA TYR A 323 -22.29 -8.58 -6.97
C TYR A 323 -23.58 -9.41 -7.00
N PHE A 324 -23.42 -10.66 -7.41
CA PHE A 324 -24.34 -11.77 -7.19
C PHE A 324 -23.54 -13.00 -6.73
N ILE A 325 -24.21 -14.04 -6.28
CA ILE A 325 -23.56 -15.26 -5.77
C ILE A 325 -23.83 -16.41 -6.74
N ARG A 326 -22.80 -17.23 -6.98
CA ARG A 326 -22.90 -18.44 -7.81
C ARG A 326 -22.21 -19.59 -7.11
N ALA A 327 -22.86 -20.74 -7.07
CA ALA A 327 -22.22 -21.99 -6.66
C ALA A 327 -21.92 -22.85 -7.88
N TYR A 328 -20.75 -23.48 -7.86
CA TYR A 328 -20.31 -24.45 -8.84
C TYR A 328 -20.26 -25.82 -8.18
N VAL A 329 -20.68 -26.85 -8.90
CA VAL A 329 -20.62 -28.24 -8.44
C VAL A 329 -19.51 -28.96 -9.17
N TYR A 330 -18.70 -29.68 -8.41
CA TYR A 330 -17.58 -30.46 -8.90
C TYR A 330 -17.85 -31.94 -8.71
N ASP A 331 -17.36 -32.74 -9.66
CA ASP A 331 -17.37 -34.20 -9.57
C ASP A 331 -16.10 -34.76 -8.89
N SER A 332 -15.90 -36.08 -8.95
CA SER A 332 -14.72 -36.75 -8.36
C SER A 332 -13.42 -36.47 -9.11
N THR A 333 -13.48 -35.86 -10.29
CA THR A 333 -12.34 -35.47 -11.10
C THR A 333 -12.01 -33.99 -10.99
N ASP A 334 -12.67 -33.28 -10.06
CA ASP A 334 -12.59 -31.83 -9.87
C ASP A 334 -12.97 -31.03 -11.13
N GLU A 335 -13.85 -31.58 -11.97
CA GLU A 335 -14.43 -30.87 -13.11
C GLU A 335 -15.79 -30.26 -12.74
N VAL A 336 -16.05 -29.06 -13.26
CA VAL A 336 -17.31 -28.36 -13.00
C VAL A 336 -18.39 -29.00 -13.85
N VAL A 337 -19.41 -29.57 -13.21
CA VAL A 337 -20.49 -30.31 -13.87
C VAL A 337 -21.84 -29.58 -13.82
N ALA A 338 -22.03 -28.69 -12.86
CA ALA A 338 -23.26 -27.91 -12.73
C ALA A 338 -23.04 -26.59 -11.98
N TYR A 339 -24.05 -25.73 -11.97
CA TYR A 339 -24.04 -24.50 -11.22
C TYR A 339 -25.42 -24.10 -10.68
N GLY A 340 -25.43 -23.09 -9.82
CA GLY A 340 -26.61 -22.31 -9.45
C GLY A 340 -26.21 -20.86 -9.23
N GLN A 341 -27.13 -19.92 -9.32
CA GLN A 341 -26.84 -18.51 -9.05
C GLN A 341 -28.07 -17.78 -8.49
N THR A 342 -27.83 -16.72 -7.73
CA THR A 342 -28.91 -15.93 -7.11
C THR A 342 -29.65 -15.02 -8.09
N THR A 343 -29.06 -14.74 -9.26
CA THR A 343 -29.57 -13.78 -10.25
C THR A 343 -30.17 -14.47 -11.48
N ASP A 344 -30.99 -13.75 -12.24
CA ASP A 344 -31.59 -14.23 -13.48
C ASP A 344 -30.56 -14.38 -14.63
N ALA A 345 -30.98 -14.95 -15.76
CA ALA A 345 -30.10 -15.17 -16.92
C ALA A 345 -29.45 -13.87 -17.44
N HIS A 346 -30.17 -12.73 -17.34
CA HIS A 346 -29.66 -11.42 -17.74
C HIS A 346 -28.87 -10.70 -16.64
N LYS A 347 -28.78 -11.29 -15.44
CA LYS A 347 -28.02 -10.78 -14.28
C LYS A 347 -28.47 -9.39 -13.82
N LYS A 348 -29.78 -9.18 -13.72
CA LYS A 348 -30.44 -7.92 -13.33
C LYS A 348 -31.11 -8.00 -11.96
N THR A 349 -31.47 -9.19 -11.49
CA THR A 349 -32.18 -9.40 -10.20
C THR A 349 -31.25 -9.92 -9.10
N ASN A 350 -31.66 -9.78 -7.84
CA ASN A 350 -30.92 -10.20 -6.63
C ASN A 350 -29.43 -9.79 -6.61
N LEU A 351 -29.17 -8.56 -7.04
CA LEU A 351 -27.87 -7.92 -7.01
C LEU A 351 -27.73 -7.08 -5.74
N PHE A 352 -26.56 -7.08 -5.13
CA PHE A 352 -26.25 -6.23 -3.98
C PHE A 352 -24.90 -5.54 -4.18
N LYS A 353 -24.70 -4.40 -3.53
CA LYS A 353 -23.47 -3.59 -3.64
C LYS A 353 -22.62 -3.78 -2.39
N ILE A 354 -21.33 -4.04 -2.58
CA ILE A 354 -20.34 -4.03 -1.52
C ILE A 354 -19.52 -2.76 -1.67
N THR A 355 -19.32 -2.05 -0.57
CA THR A 355 -18.39 -0.92 -0.47
C THR A 355 -17.13 -1.40 0.26
N ALA A 356 -15.99 -1.31 -0.41
CA ALA A 356 -14.70 -1.63 0.19
C ALA A 356 -14.33 -0.60 1.25
N ILE A 357 -13.56 -1.02 2.25
CA ILE A 357 -12.92 -0.10 3.17
C ILE A 357 -11.93 0.74 2.35
N THR A 358 -12.12 2.06 2.34
CA THR A 358 -11.24 2.98 1.60
C THR A 358 -9.85 2.93 2.21
N GLY A 359 -8.94 2.24 1.55
CA GLY A 359 -7.52 2.21 1.87
C GLY A 359 -6.74 1.71 0.66
N ARG A 360 -6.43 2.60 -0.29
CA ARG A 360 -5.39 2.29 -1.28
C ARG A 360 -4.08 2.14 -0.50
N HIS A 361 -3.61 0.91 -0.36
CA HIS A 361 -2.44 0.60 0.42
C HIS A 361 -1.17 0.98 -0.37
N ILE A 362 -0.42 1.96 0.14
CA ILE A 362 0.81 2.52 -0.46
C ILE A 362 1.85 1.41 -0.75
N THR A 363 1.74 0.26 -0.05
CA THR A 363 2.54 -0.95 -0.23
C THR A 363 2.43 -1.59 -1.62
N ILE A 364 1.27 -1.52 -2.29
CA ILE A 364 1.10 -2.08 -3.64
C ILE A 364 1.87 -1.26 -4.68
N ASP A 365 1.89 0.07 -4.53
CA ASP A 365 2.61 0.95 -5.44
C ASP A 365 4.15 0.76 -5.30
N VAL A 366 4.63 0.50 -4.08
CA VAL A 366 6.07 0.26 -3.79
C VAL A 366 6.54 -1.10 -4.33
N CYS A 367 5.79 -2.19 -4.08
CA CYS A 367 6.15 -3.50 -4.63
C CYS A 367 6.15 -3.49 -6.17
N ALA A 368 5.18 -2.82 -6.80
CA ALA A 368 5.11 -2.68 -8.25
C ALA A 368 6.33 -1.94 -8.82
N ALA A 369 6.80 -0.88 -8.15
CA ALA A 369 8.01 -0.16 -8.54
C ALA A 369 9.27 -1.03 -8.41
N CYS A 370 9.42 -1.78 -7.30
CA CYS A 370 10.56 -2.68 -7.10
C CYS A 370 10.64 -3.79 -8.15
N PHE A 371 9.52 -4.44 -8.49
CA PHE A 371 9.50 -5.47 -9.53
C PHE A 371 9.76 -4.91 -10.93
N SER A 372 9.32 -3.68 -11.18
CA SER A 372 9.54 -3.01 -12.47
C SER A 372 11.02 -2.70 -12.68
N VAL A 373 11.71 -2.17 -11.68
CA VAL A 373 13.17 -1.90 -11.77
C VAL A 373 13.98 -3.19 -11.87
N PHE A 374 13.61 -4.25 -11.13
CA PHE A 374 14.25 -5.56 -11.22
C PHE A 374 14.17 -6.13 -12.65
N SER A 375 13.02 -6.01 -13.31
CA SER A 375 12.84 -6.51 -14.67
C SER A 375 13.80 -5.87 -15.69
N ILE A 376 14.04 -4.55 -15.59
CA ILE A 376 14.95 -3.82 -16.48
C ILE A 376 16.40 -4.25 -16.24
N ILE A 377 16.81 -4.35 -14.97
CA ILE A 377 18.18 -4.72 -14.61
C ILE A 377 18.49 -6.17 -15.00
N SER A 378 17.55 -7.09 -14.78
CA SER A 378 17.71 -8.48 -15.23
C SER A 378 17.83 -8.57 -16.75
N LEU A 379 17.00 -7.82 -17.50
CA LEU A 379 17.07 -7.80 -18.97
C LEU A 379 18.44 -7.32 -19.47
N VAL A 380 18.96 -6.22 -18.92
CA VAL A 380 20.29 -5.69 -19.27
C VAL A 380 21.39 -6.69 -18.90
N GLY A 381 21.29 -7.30 -17.72
CA GLY A 381 22.24 -8.32 -17.26
C GLY A 381 22.29 -9.53 -18.20
N PHE A 382 21.14 -10.08 -18.58
CA PHE A 382 21.07 -11.19 -19.52
C PHE A 382 21.61 -10.80 -20.91
N TYR A 383 21.30 -9.59 -21.40
CA TYR A 383 21.81 -9.09 -22.67
C TYR A 383 23.35 -9.04 -22.72
N PHE A 384 24.00 -8.52 -21.66
CA PHE A 384 25.45 -8.47 -21.62
C PHE A 384 26.10 -9.87 -21.46
N VAL A 385 25.45 -10.78 -20.72
CA VAL A 385 25.92 -12.17 -20.59
C VAL A 385 25.85 -12.90 -21.94
N GLU A 386 24.77 -12.70 -22.72
CA GLU A 386 24.64 -13.27 -24.05
C GLU A 386 25.65 -12.67 -25.05
N LYS A 387 25.84 -11.34 -25.04
CA LYS A 387 26.84 -10.68 -25.90
C LYS A 387 28.24 -11.25 -25.65
N ARG A 388 28.61 -11.48 -24.39
CA ARG A 388 29.92 -12.05 -24.02
C ARG A 388 30.05 -13.52 -24.45
N LYS A 389 28.96 -14.30 -24.45
CA LYS A 389 28.97 -15.68 -24.96
C LYS A 389 29.11 -15.72 -26.49
N ALA A 390 28.47 -14.80 -27.20
CA ALA A 390 28.55 -14.71 -28.67
C ALA A 390 29.98 -14.37 -29.16
N VAL A 391 30.66 -13.41 -28.52
CA VAL A 391 32.05 -13.06 -28.86
C VAL A 391 33.00 -14.25 -28.64
N LYS A 392 32.83 -15.02 -27.55
CA LYS A 392 33.65 -16.20 -27.26
C LYS A 392 33.43 -17.35 -28.25
N ILE A 393 32.28 -17.43 -28.92
CA ILE A 393 32.00 -18.42 -29.96
C ILE A 393 32.62 -17.99 -31.30
N SER A 394 32.63 -16.68 -31.59
CA SER A 394 33.26 -16.12 -32.81
C SER A 394 34.78 -16.25 -32.85
N GLN A 395 35.45 -16.35 -31.69
CA GLN A 395 36.90 -16.56 -31.61
C GLN A 395 37.32 -18.03 -31.48
N ARG A 396 36.35 -18.97 -31.56
CA ARG A 396 36.57 -20.42 -31.55
C ARG A 396 36.25 -21.10 -32.89
N LYS A 397 35.80 -20.33 -33.88
CA LYS A 397 35.85 -20.68 -35.32
C LYS A 397 37.11 -20.06 -35.89
#